data_AF-B8B0I0-F1
#
_entry.id   AF-B8B0I0-F1
#
_cell.length_a   1.000
_cell.length_b   1.000
_cell.length_c   1.000
_cell.angle_alpha   90.00
_cell.angle_beta   90.00
_cell.angle_gamma   90.00
#
_symmetry.space_group_name_H-M   'P 1'
#
loop_
_entity.id
_entity.type
_entity.pdbx_description
1 polymer ?
#
loop_
_entity_poly.entity_id
_entity_poly.type
_entity_poly.pdbx_seq_one_letter_code
_entity_poly.pdbx_strand_id
1 'polypeptide(L)'
;MWPCHSGTVSIQRRNFGRVVNEALNGGGTLFVRKHPDLRVRVVHGNTLTAAVILNEIPGDVAEVFLTGATSKLGRAIALYLCRKKIRVLMLTLSTERFMNIQREAPAEFQQYLVQVTKYQAAQNCK
;
A
#
# COMPACT_ATOMS: atom_id res chain seq x y z
N MET A 1 25.26 14.86 -8.86
CA MET A 1 24.89 14.08 -10.06
C MET A 1 25.70 12.80 -10.03
N TRP A 2 25.06 11.65 -9.87
CA TRP A 2 25.72 10.35 -9.96
C TRP A 2 25.38 9.72 -11.32
N PRO A 3 26.38 9.27 -12.11
CA PRO A 3 26.13 8.72 -13.43
C PRO A 3 25.57 7.30 -13.32
N CYS A 4 24.54 7.01 -14.12
CA CYS A 4 23.92 5.70 -14.21
C CYS A 4 24.67 4.87 -15.27
N HIS A 5 25.48 3.90 -14.84
CA HIS A 5 26.01 2.88 -15.76
C HIS A 5 24.96 1.80 -16.00
N SER A 6 24.67 1.59 -17.29
CA SER A 6 23.84 0.54 -17.84
C SER A 6 24.47 -0.83 -17.64
N GLY A 7 24.10 -1.50 -16.55
CA GLY A 7 24.34 -2.92 -16.32
C GLY A 7 23.03 -3.59 -15.94
N THR A 8 22.54 -4.50 -16.77
CA THR A 8 21.37 -5.32 -16.47
C THR A 8 21.70 -6.24 -15.30
N VAL A 9 21.35 -5.83 -14.08
CA VAL A 9 21.40 -6.72 -12.92
C VAL A 9 20.18 -7.63 -12.99
N SER A 10 20.35 -8.82 -13.57
CA SER A 10 19.40 -9.92 -13.45
C SER A 10 19.45 -10.45 -12.02
N ILE A 11 18.59 -9.90 -11.15
CA ILE A 11 18.36 -10.43 -9.80
C ILE A 11 17.68 -11.80 -9.96
N GLN A 12 18.46 -12.88 -9.92
CA GLN A 12 17.92 -14.22 -9.67
C GLN A 12 17.19 -14.18 -8.34
N ARG A 13 15.86 -14.33 -8.38
CA ARG A 13 15.03 -14.53 -7.19
C ARG A 13 15.48 -15.82 -6.52
N ARG A 14 16.36 -15.73 -5.52
CA ARG A 14 16.47 -16.79 -4.52
C ARG A 14 15.13 -16.87 -3.82
N ASN A 15 14.50 -18.04 -3.83
CA ASN A 15 13.36 -18.35 -2.98
C ASN A 15 13.83 -18.39 -1.52
N PHE A 16 14.06 -17.22 -0.94
CA PHE A 16 13.92 -17.05 0.50
C PHE A 16 12.43 -17.06 0.76
N GLY A 17 11.94 -18.15 1.36
CA GLY A 17 10.60 -18.18 1.95
C GLY A 17 10.44 -16.94 2.82
N ARG A 18 9.62 -15.99 2.37
CA ARG A 18 9.41 -14.74 3.10
C ARG A 18 8.48 -15.07 4.26
N VAL A 19 9.05 -15.43 5.41
CA VAL A 19 8.33 -15.45 6.67
C VAL A 19 8.09 -13.99 7.07
N VAL A 20 7.13 -13.32 6.42
CA VAL A 20 6.60 -12.03 6.89
C VAL A 20 5.53 -12.33 7.91
N ASN A 21 5.98 -12.78 9.07
CA ASN A 21 5.10 -13.11 10.17
C ASN A 21 4.80 -11.83 10.95
N GLU A 22 4.00 -10.92 10.38
CA GLU A 22 3.45 -9.79 11.13
C GLU A 22 2.62 -10.24 12.34
N ALA A 23 2.14 -11.49 12.31
CA ALA A 23 1.47 -12.12 13.43
C ALA A 23 2.43 -12.45 14.60
N LEU A 24 3.76 -12.47 14.42
CA LEU A 24 4.70 -12.66 15.54
C LEU A 24 4.70 -11.50 16.55
N ASN A 25 4.36 -10.27 16.12
CA ASN A 25 4.47 -9.08 16.98
C ASN A 25 3.19 -8.23 17.06
N GLY A 26 2.09 -8.63 16.39
CA GLY A 26 0.83 -7.87 16.40
C GLY A 26 0.95 -6.44 15.87
N GLY A 27 1.78 -6.23 14.84
CA GLY A 27 2.12 -4.86 14.37
C GLY A 27 2.74 -4.01 15.49
N GLY A 28 3.62 -4.64 16.29
CA GLY A 28 4.34 -4.17 17.49
C GLY A 28 3.52 -3.55 18.60
N THR A 29 2.22 -3.83 18.66
CA THR A 29 1.44 -3.72 19.90
C THR A 29 2.07 -4.51 21.03
N LEU A 30 2.69 -5.66 20.75
CA LEU A 30 3.40 -6.45 21.75
C LEU A 30 4.62 -5.72 22.32
N PHE A 31 5.33 -4.93 21.50
CA PHE A 31 6.48 -4.14 21.95
C PHE A 31 6.04 -3.04 22.91
N VAL A 32 4.99 -2.29 22.55
CA VAL A 32 4.41 -1.25 23.40
C VAL A 32 3.88 -1.84 24.72
N ARG A 33 3.21 -3.00 24.68
CA ARG A 33 2.73 -3.70 25.89
C ARG A 33 3.85 -4.16 26.82
N LYS A 34 4.99 -4.60 26.27
CA LYS A 34 6.16 -5.03 27.06
C LYS A 34 6.94 -3.86 27.66
N HIS A 35 6.76 -2.65 27.14
CA HIS A 35 7.47 -1.46 27.60
C HIS A 35 6.46 -0.32 27.86
N PRO A 36 5.65 -0.41 28.94
CA PRO A 36 4.61 0.58 29.22
C PRO A 36 5.18 1.97 29.58
N ASP A 37 6.39 2.03 30.13
CA ASP A 37 7.05 3.28 30.55
C ASP A 37 7.83 3.97 29.43
N LEU A 38 7.68 3.50 28.18
CA LEU A 38 8.41 4.04 27.04
C LEU A 38 7.92 5.47 26.73
N ARG A 39 8.78 6.47 26.97
CA ARG A 39 8.47 7.90 26.77
C ARG A 39 8.52 8.35 25.31
N VAL A 40 8.89 7.46 24.39
CA VAL A 40 9.06 7.75 22.97
C VAL A 40 7.96 7.07 22.16
N ARG A 41 7.47 7.76 21.12
CA ARG A 41 6.48 7.19 20.19
C ARG A 41 7.17 6.18 19.28
N VAL A 42 6.71 4.93 19.33
CA VAL A 42 7.20 3.85 18.47
C VAL A 42 6.26 3.67 17.29
N VAL A 43 6.81 3.69 16.09
CA VAL A 43 6.08 3.46 14.84
C VAL A 43 6.73 2.31 14.06
N HIS A 44 5.91 1.55 13.33
CA HIS A 44 6.38 0.48 12.46
C HIS A 44 6.75 1.03 11.10
N GLY A 45 7.68 0.36 10.40
CA GLY A 45 8.09 0.76 9.04
C GLY A 45 6.90 0.98 8.10
N ASN A 46 5.96 0.02 8.03
CA ASN A 46 4.78 0.16 7.16
C ASN A 46 3.87 1.34 7.56
N THR A 47 3.67 1.56 8.86
CA THR A 47 2.82 2.65 9.37
C THR A 47 3.47 4.00 9.11
N LEU A 48 4.78 4.12 9.31
CA LEU A 48 5.54 5.32 9.02
C LEU A 48 5.53 5.61 7.51
N THR A 49 5.79 4.60 6.68
CA THR A 49 5.71 4.73 5.22
C THR A 49 4.31 5.14 4.76
N ALA A 50 3.25 4.56 5.32
CA ALA A 50 1.88 4.99 5.02
C ALA A 50 1.65 6.46 5.38
N ALA A 51 2.10 6.90 6.56
CA ALA A 51 1.93 8.27 7.01
C ALA A 51 2.65 9.27 6.10
N VAL A 52 3.88 8.96 5.67
CA VAL A 52 4.64 9.79 4.73
C VAL A 52 3.93 9.86 3.38
N ILE A 53 3.58 8.72 2.79
CA ILE A 53 2.89 8.68 1.49
C ILE A 53 1.58 9.48 1.54
N LEU A 54 0.77 9.28 2.58
CA LEU A 54 -0.51 9.99 2.71
C LEU A 54 -0.35 11.49 2.92
N ASN A 55 0.77 11.94 3.50
CA ASN A 55 1.07 13.36 3.66
C ASN A 55 1.60 14.01 2.37
N GLU A 56 2.18 13.22 1.46
CA GLU A 56 2.67 13.69 0.17
C GLU A 56 1.57 13.80 -0.90
N ILE A 57 0.42 13.15 -0.70
CA ILE A 57 -0.71 13.24 -1.64
C ILE A 57 -1.35 14.65 -1.53
N PRO A 58 -1.46 15.40 -2.65
CA PRO A 58 -2.14 16.70 -2.66
C PRO A 58 -3.60 16.60 -2.19
N GLY A 59 -4.09 17.64 -1.51
CA GLY A 59 -5.44 17.63 -0.92
C GLY A 59 -6.58 17.63 -1.95
N ASP A 60 -6.31 18.00 -3.19
CA ASP A 60 -7.25 18.08 -4.31
C ASP A 60 -7.19 16.89 -5.28
N VAL A 61 -6.40 15.85 -4.94
CA VAL A 61 -6.31 14.64 -5.78
C VAL A 61 -7.68 13.95 -5.85
N ALA A 62 -8.17 13.76 -7.08
CA ALA A 62 -9.42 13.03 -7.33
C ALA A 62 -9.17 11.55 -7.63
N GLU A 63 -7.96 11.21 -8.09
CA GLU A 63 -7.60 9.86 -8.52
C GLU A 63 -6.14 9.52 -8.17
N VAL A 64 -5.90 8.27 -7.77
CA VAL A 64 -4.57 7.70 -7.54
C VAL A 64 -4.43 6.37 -8.28
N PHE A 65 -3.36 6.23 -9.06
CA PHE A 65 -2.95 4.95 -9.61
C PHE A 65 -2.03 4.22 -8.64
N LEU A 66 -2.47 3.05 -8.16
CA LEU A 66 -1.76 2.30 -7.14
C LEU A 66 -1.26 0.96 -7.66
N THR A 67 0.06 0.86 -7.80
CA THR A 67 0.74 -0.43 -7.99
C THR A 67 0.87 -1.16 -6.65
N GLY A 68 0.85 -2.49 -6.68
CA GLY A 68 0.96 -3.27 -5.44
C GLY A 68 -0.22 -3.10 -4.48
N ALA A 69 -1.39 -2.70 -4.98
CA ALA A 69 -2.59 -2.47 -4.19
C ALA A 69 -3.10 -3.72 -3.42
N THR A 70 -2.63 -4.92 -3.80
CA THR A 70 -2.94 -6.17 -3.08
C THR A 70 -1.91 -6.55 -2.01
N SER A 71 -0.87 -5.73 -1.81
CA SER A 71 0.06 -5.89 -0.69
C SER A 71 -0.59 -5.40 0.60
N LYS A 72 -0.01 -5.73 1.77
CA LYS A 72 -0.54 -5.28 3.06
C LYS A 72 -0.62 -3.76 3.16
N LEU A 73 0.47 -3.07 2.79
CA LEU A 73 0.55 -1.61 2.78
C LEU A 73 -0.36 -1.02 1.68
N GLY A 74 -0.27 -1.53 0.46
CA GLY A 74 -1.07 -1.04 -0.67
C GLY A 74 -2.57 -1.17 -0.43
N ARG A 75 -3.02 -2.29 0.15
CA ARG A 75 -4.42 -2.50 0.54
C ARG A 75 -4.86 -1.47 1.57
N ALA A 76 -4.06 -1.22 2.60
CA ALA A 76 -4.38 -0.22 3.62
C ALA A 76 -4.49 1.21 3.03
N ILE A 77 -3.56 1.58 2.15
CA ILE A 77 -3.59 2.87 1.44
C ILE A 77 -4.82 2.96 0.53
N ALA A 78 -5.11 1.92 -0.27
CA ALA A 78 -6.26 1.89 -1.16
C ALA A 78 -7.58 2.09 -0.40
N LEU A 79 -7.76 1.37 0.72
CA LEU A 79 -8.95 1.47 1.56
C LEU A 79 -9.06 2.84 2.24
N TYR A 80 -7.94 3.42 2.66
CA TYR A 80 -7.93 4.76 3.24
C TYR A 80 -8.37 5.83 2.23
N LEU A 81 -7.77 5.84 1.03
CA LEU A 81 -8.09 6.79 -0.04
C LEU A 81 -9.53 6.63 -0.54
N CYS A 82 -9.98 5.39 -0.68
CA CYS A 82 -11.36 5.05 -1.04
C CYS A 82 -12.38 5.68 -0.06
N ARG A 83 -12.14 5.59 1.25
CA ARG A 83 -12.99 6.25 2.27
C ARG A 83 -12.93 7.78 2.23
N LYS A 84 -11.89 8.35 1.64
CA LYS A 84 -11.75 9.79 1.36
C LYS A 84 -12.41 10.20 0.05
N LYS A 85 -13.14 9.30 -0.62
CA LYS A 85 -13.78 9.52 -1.93
C LYS A 85 -12.77 9.84 -3.05
N ILE A 86 -11.54 9.35 -2.91
CA ILE A 86 -10.51 9.42 -3.95
C ILE A 86 -10.58 8.12 -4.74
N ARG A 87 -10.67 8.22 -6.08
CA ARG A 87 -10.72 7.04 -6.95
C ARG A 87 -9.36 6.36 -6.99
N VAL A 88 -9.29 5.08 -6.66
CA VAL A 88 -8.04 4.29 -6.66
C VAL A 88 -8.07 3.30 -7.81
N LEU A 89 -7.20 3.53 -8.81
CA LEU A 89 -6.95 2.58 -9.88
C LEU A 89 -5.96 1.53 -9.39
N MET A 90 -6.46 0.35 -9.02
CA MET A 90 -5.67 -0.75 -8.47
C MET A 90 -5.10 -1.61 -9.61
N LEU A 91 -3.79 -1.53 -9.84
CA LEU A 91 -3.13 -2.39 -10.83
C LEU A 91 -3.01 -3.83 -10.31
N THR A 92 -3.86 -4.72 -10.80
CA THR A 92 -3.84 -6.15 -10.49
C THR A 92 -4.46 -6.99 -11.61
N LEU A 93 -3.77 -8.07 -11.97
CA LEU A 93 -4.31 -9.08 -12.90
C LEU A 93 -5.31 -10.03 -12.23
N SER A 94 -5.29 -10.14 -10.91
CA SER A 94 -6.20 -11.01 -10.16
C SER A 94 -7.46 -10.26 -9.77
N THR A 95 -8.57 -10.57 -10.45
CA THR A 95 -9.90 -10.05 -10.12
C THR A 95 -10.38 -10.53 -8.76
N GLU A 96 -10.03 -11.76 -8.37
CA GLU A 96 -10.36 -12.29 -7.04
C GLU A 96 -9.76 -11.44 -5.92
N ARG A 97 -8.45 -11.14 -6.00
CA ARG A 97 -7.78 -10.28 -5.01
C ARG A 97 -8.37 -8.88 -4.97
N PHE A 98 -8.72 -8.32 -6.13
CA PHE A 98 -9.41 -7.04 -6.22
C PHE A 98 -10.77 -7.09 -5.51
N MET A 99 -11.63 -8.06 -5.85
CA MET A 99 -12.96 -8.18 -5.25
C MET A 99 -12.89 -8.39 -3.74
N ASN A 100 -11.92 -9.16 -3.25
CA ASN A 100 -11.72 -9.36 -1.81
C ASN A 100 -11.44 -8.02 -1.12
N ILE A 101 -10.55 -7.19 -1.67
CA ILE A 101 -10.25 -5.87 -1.12
C ILE A 101 -11.45 -4.92 -1.25
N GLN A 102 -12.15 -4.96 -2.39
CA GLN A 102 -13.32 -4.11 -2.62
C GLN A 102 -14.42 -4.36 -1.59
N ARG A 103 -14.70 -5.62 -1.25
CA ARG A 103 -15.72 -5.98 -0.25
C ARG A 103 -15.39 -5.53 1.17
N GLU A 104 -14.14 -5.21 1.46
CA GLU A 104 -13.75 -4.68 2.77
C GLU A 104 -14.06 -3.19 2.93
N ALA A 105 -14.25 -2.48 1.82
CA ALA A 105 -14.74 -1.11 1.85
C ALA A 105 -16.25 -1.10 2.13
N PRO A 106 -16.77 -0.14 2.92
CA PRO A 106 -18.20 0.06 3.07
C PRO A 106 -18.86 0.28 1.70
N ALA A 107 -20.11 -0.17 1.54
CA ALA A 107 -20.80 -0.23 0.25
C ALA A 107 -20.77 1.10 -0.53
N GLU A 108 -20.99 2.22 0.15
CA GLU A 108 -20.97 3.58 -0.42
C GLU A 108 -19.61 3.99 -1.01
N PHE A 109 -18.52 3.36 -0.54
CA PHE A 109 -17.17 3.65 -0.98
C PHE A 109 -16.63 2.64 -2.01
N GLN A 110 -17.27 1.48 -2.21
CA GLN A 110 -16.75 0.43 -3.10
C GLN A 110 -16.53 0.90 -4.55
N GLN A 111 -17.34 1.85 -5.01
CA GLN A 111 -17.22 2.49 -6.32
C GLN A 111 -15.91 3.27 -6.54
N TYR A 112 -15.23 3.67 -5.47
CA TYR A 112 -13.94 4.36 -5.56
C TYR A 112 -12.76 3.40 -5.76
N LEU A 113 -12.96 2.09 -5.70
CA LEU A 113 -11.93 1.11 -6.04
C LEU A 113 -12.20 0.57 -7.45
N VAL A 114 -11.22 0.73 -8.34
CA VAL A 114 -11.33 0.31 -9.74
C VAL A 114 -10.18 -0.62 -10.10
N GLN A 115 -10.49 -1.79 -10.65
CA GLN A 115 -9.46 -2.70 -11.15
C GLN A 115 -8.91 -2.19 -12.49
N VAL A 116 -7.59 -2.16 -12.60
CA VAL A 116 -6.90 -1.94 -13.88
C VAL A 116 -5.85 -3.02 -14.10
N THR A 117 -5.65 -3.43 -15.35
CA THR A 117 -4.72 -4.52 -15.72
C THR A 117 -3.51 -4.03 -16.51
N LYS A 118 -3.49 -2.75 -16.87
CA LYS A 118 -2.48 -2.13 -17.74
C LYS A 118 -2.01 -0.80 -17.15
N TYR A 119 -0.72 -0.50 -17.31
CA TYR A 119 -0.13 0.76 -16.84
C TYR A 119 -0.69 1.99 -17.57
N GLN A 120 -1.13 1.83 -18.82
CA GLN A 120 -1.74 2.90 -19.62
C GLN A 120 -3.00 3.48 -18.96
N ALA A 121 -3.64 2.76 -18.03
CA ALA A 121 -4.76 3.30 -17.27
C ALA A 121 -4.37 4.52 -16.42
N ALA A 122 -3.09 4.67 -16.08
CA ALA A 122 -2.56 5.81 -15.32
C ALA A 122 -2.40 7.09 -16.16
N GLN A 123 -2.58 7.04 -17.48
CA GLN A 123 -2.30 8.17 -18.38
C GLN A 123 -3.10 9.43 -18.05
N ASN A 124 -4.24 9.27 -17.38
CA ASN A 124 -5.13 10.38 -17.00
C ASN A 124 -5.02 10.76 -15.51
N CYS A 125 -4.21 10.05 -14.72
CA CYS A 125 -3.93 10.45 -13.35
C CYS A 125 -3.00 11.66 -13.38
N LYS A 126 -3.42 12.75 -12.73
CA LYS A 126 -2.66 14.00 -12.62
C LYS A 126 -1.88 14.04 -11.31
#